data_AF-A0A4P8KMT5-F1
#
_entry.id   AF-A0A4P8KMT5-F1
#
_cell.length_a   1.000
_cell.length_b   1.000
_cell.length_c   1.000
_cell.angle_alpha   90.00
_cell.angle_beta   90.00
_cell.angle_gamma   90.00
#
_symmetry.space_group_name_H-M   'P 1'
#
loop_
_entity.id
_entity.type
_entity.pdbx_description
1 polymer ?
#
loop_
_entity_poly.entity_id
_entity_poly.type
_entity_poly.pdbx_seq_one_letter_code
_entity_poly.pdbx_strand_id
1 'polypeptide(L)'
;MRPLYFDHPADPQVWEHPLQWMLGPDLLVAPVLEPGATAWEVYLPAGEWIEARTGASSAGGRVVRADVSSRSCVPLFVRAAAWPALSEVLTGRH
;
A
#
# COMPACT_ATOMS: atom_id res chain seq x y z
N MET A 1 -8.27 -7.14 -8.47
CA MET A 1 -6.94 -6.55 -8.74
C MET A 1 -7.10 -5.53 -9.84
N ARG A 2 -6.68 -4.30 -9.60
CA ARG A 2 -6.83 -3.18 -10.54
C ARG A 2 -5.59 -2.29 -10.49
N PRO A 3 -4.95 -1.98 -11.63
CA PRO A 3 -3.80 -1.07 -11.65
C PRO A 3 -4.16 0.33 -11.16
N LEU A 4 -3.20 1.04 -10.56
CA LEU A 4 -3.45 2.37 -9.99
C LEU A 4 -3.93 3.41 -11.00
N TYR A 5 -3.46 3.33 -12.25
CA TYR A 5 -3.86 4.26 -13.32
C TYR A 5 -5.35 4.21 -13.65
N PHE A 6 -6.06 3.14 -13.27
CA PHE A 6 -7.50 3.07 -13.48
C PHE A 6 -8.25 4.08 -12.60
N ASP A 7 -7.82 4.21 -11.34
CA ASP A 7 -8.45 5.10 -10.36
C ASP A 7 -7.83 6.52 -10.41
N HIS A 8 -6.59 6.63 -10.89
CA HIS A 8 -5.80 7.87 -10.88
C HIS A 8 -5.16 8.16 -12.25
N PRO A 9 -5.93 8.25 -13.35
CA PRO A 9 -5.38 8.35 -14.70
C PRO A 9 -4.59 9.65 -14.97
N ALA A 10 -4.90 10.72 -14.24
CA ALA A 10 -4.25 12.03 -14.37
C ALA A 10 -2.97 12.16 -13.53
N ASP A 11 -2.66 11.17 -12.70
CA ASP A 11 -1.47 11.17 -11.85
C ASP A 11 -0.30 10.52 -12.62
N PRO A 12 0.73 11.27 -13.05
CA PRO A 12 1.82 10.68 -13.83
C PRO A 12 2.63 9.65 -13.04
N GLN A 13 2.68 9.77 -11.71
CA GLN A 13 3.48 8.88 -10.85
C GLN A 13 2.96 7.44 -10.88
N VAL A 14 1.66 7.23 -11.06
CA VAL A 14 1.11 5.85 -11.11
C VAL A 14 1.64 5.03 -12.28
N TRP A 15 2.15 5.68 -13.33
CA TRP A 15 2.77 5.03 -14.48
C TRP A 15 4.21 4.58 -14.19
N GLU A 16 4.88 5.23 -13.23
CA GLU A 16 6.23 4.88 -12.76
C GLU A 16 6.21 3.70 -11.78
N HIS A 17 5.04 3.37 -11.22
CA HIS A 17 4.85 2.29 -10.25
C HIS A 17 3.86 1.22 -10.72
N PRO A 18 4.12 0.50 -11.83
CA PRO A 18 3.14 -0.40 -12.46
C PRO A 18 2.90 -1.71 -11.70
N LEU A 19 3.78 -2.06 -10.75
CA LEU A 19 3.77 -3.36 -10.06
C LEU A 19 2.95 -3.36 -8.77
N GLN A 20 2.49 -2.19 -8.33
CA GLN A 20 1.55 -2.02 -7.23
C GLN A 20 0.13 -1.80 -7.77
N TRP A 21 -0.87 -2.24 -7.00
CA TRP A 21 -2.23 -2.35 -7.49
C TRP A 21 -3.26 -2.32 -6.37
N MET A 22 -4.50 -1.99 -6.73
CA MET A 22 -5.64 -1.98 -5.82
C MET A 22 -6.34 -3.36 -5.74
N LEU A 23 -6.55 -3.86 -4.53
CA LEU A 23 -7.42 -4.99 -4.22
C LEU A 23 -8.76 -4.46 -3.70
N GLY A 24 -9.75 -4.37 -4.59
CA GLY A 24 -10.98 -3.65 -4.27
C GLY A 24 -10.72 -2.13 -4.20
N PRO A 25 -11.61 -1.36 -3.55
CA PRO A 25 -11.50 0.11 -3.55
C PRO A 25 -10.49 0.67 -2.53
N ASP A 26 -10.15 -0.10 -1.48
CA ASP A 26 -9.52 0.45 -0.28
C ASP A 26 -8.13 -0.11 0.04
N LEU A 27 -7.70 -1.19 -0.62
CA LEU A 27 -6.43 -1.85 -0.33
C LEU A 27 -5.44 -1.64 -1.47
N LEU A 28 -4.27 -1.11 -1.16
CA LEU A 28 -3.13 -1.01 -2.06
C LEU A 28 -2.10 -2.07 -1.68
N VAL A 29 -1.75 -2.91 -2.66
CA VAL A 29 -0.79 -4.00 -2.53
C VAL A 29 0.45 -3.64 -3.35
N ALA A 30 1.63 -3.70 -2.74
CA ALA A 30 2.90 -3.49 -3.43
C ALA A 30 3.85 -4.70 -3.21
N PRO A 31 3.82 -5.71 -4.10
CA PRO A 31 4.68 -6.89 -3.99
C PRO A 31 6.18 -6.54 -4.01
N VAL A 32 6.96 -7.21 -3.15
CA VAL A 32 8.43 -7.13 -3.14
C VAL A 32 8.97 -8.12 -4.16
N LEU A 33 9.75 -7.63 -5.12
CA LEU A 33 10.24 -8.43 -6.25
C LEU A 33 11.74 -8.70 -6.21
N GLU A 34 12.45 -8.11 -5.24
CA GLU A 34 13.89 -8.29 -5.06
C GLU A 34 14.19 -9.25 -3.90
N PRO A 35 14.91 -10.36 -4.16
CA PRO A 35 15.35 -11.27 -3.11
C PRO A 35 16.23 -10.56 -2.07
N GLY A 36 15.88 -10.70 -0.78
CA GLY A 36 16.67 -10.15 0.32
C GLY A 36 16.48 -8.65 0.56
N ALA A 37 15.53 -8.00 -0.12
CA ALA A 37 15.17 -6.62 0.16
C ALA A 37 14.77 -6.45 1.63
N THR A 38 15.24 -5.37 2.25
CA THR A 38 14.88 -4.97 3.62
C THR A 38 14.01 -3.72 3.65
N ALA A 39 13.89 -3.03 2.51
CA ALA A 39 13.01 -1.90 2.32
C ALA A 39 12.45 -1.90 0.90
N TRP A 40 11.23 -1.41 0.73
CA TRP A 40 10.56 -1.32 -0.56
C TRP A 40 9.90 0.04 -0.74
N GLU A 41 10.01 0.62 -1.93
CA GLU A 41 9.36 1.87 -2.26
C GLU A 41 7.92 1.61 -2.71
N VAL A 42 6.99 2.35 -2.11
CA VAL A 42 5.56 2.24 -2.40
C VAL A 42 5.03 3.63 -2.69
N TYR A 43 4.47 3.84 -3.87
CA TYR A 43 3.76 5.05 -4.19
C TYR A 43 2.36 5.03 -3.57
N LEU A 44 2.00 6.07 -2.85
CA LEU A 44 0.64 6.24 -2.32
C LEU A 44 -0.05 7.29 -3.18
N PRO A 45 -1.11 6.96 -3.93
CA PRO A 45 -1.93 7.96 -4.61
C PRO A 45 -2.55 8.94 -3.61
N ALA A 46 -3.07 10.08 -4.09
CA ALA A 46 -3.73 11.07 -3.24
C ALA A 46 -4.76 10.46 -2.26
N GLY A 47 -4.77 10.96 -1.03
CA GLY A 47 -5.59 10.49 0.08
C GLY A 47 -4.78 10.24 1.35
N GLU A 48 -5.41 9.63 2.34
CA GLU A 48 -4.74 9.21 3.58
C GLU A 48 -4.71 7.68 3.65
N TRP A 49 -3.55 7.12 4.01
CA TRP A 49 -3.29 5.69 4.00
C TRP A 49 -2.74 5.22 5.34
N ILE A 50 -3.08 3.99 5.72
CA ILE A 50 -2.61 3.31 6.91
C ILE A 50 -1.82 2.08 6.47
N GLU A 51 -0.56 1.95 6.91
CA GLU A 51 0.20 0.72 6.74
C GLU A 51 -0.43 -0.36 7.64
N ALA A 52 -0.96 -1.43 7.04
CA ALA A 52 -1.77 -2.42 7.76
C ALA A 52 -1.01 -3.12 8.91
N ARG A 53 0.31 -3.26 8.79
CA ARG A 53 1.15 -3.95 9.76
C ARG A 53 1.47 -3.08 10.99
N THR A 54 1.84 -1.83 10.77
CA THR A 54 2.31 -0.93 11.84
C THR A 54 1.19 -0.05 12.39
N GLY A 55 0.11 0.12 11.63
CA GLY A 55 -0.94 1.11 11.90
C GLY A 55 -0.48 2.55 11.64
N ALA A 56 0.71 2.75 11.06
CA ALA A 56 1.24 4.08 10.78
C ALA A 56 0.44 4.75 9.67
N SER A 57 0.09 6.03 9.88
CA SER A 57 -0.61 6.84 8.89
C SER A 57 0.37 7.62 8.01
N SER A 58 0.02 7.78 6.74
CA SER A 58 0.78 8.57 5.77
C SER A 58 -0.16 9.24 4.77
N ALA A 59 0.10 10.53 4.52
CA ALA A 59 -0.49 11.25 3.42
C ALA A 59 -0.02 10.67 2.07
N GLY A 60 -0.93 10.65 1.11
CA GLY A 60 -0.71 10.22 -0.26
C GLY A 60 -0.13 11.32 -1.16
N GLY A 61 -0.07 11.03 -2.46
CA GLY A 61 0.64 11.84 -3.46
C GLY A 61 2.16 11.76 -3.32
N ARG A 62 2.68 10.66 -2.75
CA ARG A 62 4.11 10.51 -2.45
C ARG A 62 4.54 9.05 -2.40
N VAL A 63 5.83 8.84 -2.56
CA VAL A 63 6.48 7.55 -2.26
C VAL A 63 6.78 7.48 -0.75
N VAL A 64 6.52 6.31 -0.18
CA VAL A 64 6.92 5.92 1.19
C VAL A 64 7.86 4.72 1.13
N ARG A 65 8.70 4.59 2.16
CA ARG A 65 9.64 3.47 2.30
C ARG A 65 9.08 2.48 3.33
N ALA A 66 8.60 1.34 2.85
CA ALA A 66 8.10 0.26 3.70
C ALA A 66 9.26 -0.62 4.18
N ASP A 67 9.29 -0.96 5.46
CA ASP A 67 10.20 -1.99 6.00
C ASP A 67 9.73 -3.37 5.54
N VAL A 68 10.59 -4.06 4.79
CA VAL A 68 10.32 -5.41 4.29
C VAL A 68 11.32 -6.47 4.74
N SER A 69 12.04 -6.20 5.83
CA SER A 69 13.08 -7.08 6.36
C SER A 69 12.57 -8.45 6.84
N SER A 70 11.26 -8.58 7.12
CA SER A 70 10.65 -9.85 7.52
C SER A 70 10.26 -10.71 6.30
N ARG A 71 10.55 -12.02 6.35
CA ARG A 71 10.44 -12.98 5.22
C ARG A 71 9.05 -13.12 4.57
N SER A 72 8.01 -12.53 5.15
CA SER A 72 6.61 -12.69 4.72
C SER A 72 5.84 -11.36 4.73
N CYS A 73 6.47 -10.24 4.38
CA CYS A 73 5.77 -8.96 4.29
C CYS A 73 5.63 -8.50 2.84
N VAL A 74 4.38 -8.53 2.38
CA VAL A 74 3.97 -7.72 1.24
C VAL A 74 3.47 -6.41 1.82
N PRO A 75 4.09 -5.26 1.49
CA PRO A 75 3.55 -3.95 1.85
C PRO A 75 2.07 -3.85 1.47
N LEU A 76 1.25 -3.56 2.47
CA LEU A 76 -0.19 -3.42 2.36
C LEU A 76 -0.61 -2.11 3.02
N PHE A 77 -1.28 -1.27 2.24
CA PHE A 77 -1.82 0.01 2.69
C PHE A 77 -3.32 0.03 2.55
N VAL A 78 -4.01 0.57 3.55
CA VAL A 78 -5.47 0.68 3.58
C VAL A 78 -5.83 2.16 3.54
N ARG A 79 -6.86 2.55 2.78
CA ARG A 79 -7.41 3.90 2.90
C ARG A 79 -7.84 4.16 4.35
N ALA A 80 -7.47 5.31 4.90
CA ALA A 80 -7.73 5.62 6.31
C ALA A 80 -9.23 5.53 6.68
N ALA A 81 -10.12 5.90 5.76
CA ALA A 81 -11.57 5.79 5.97
C ALA A 81 -12.08 4.34 6.10
N ALA A 82 -11.41 3.37 5.49
CA ALA A 82 -11.76 1.95 5.55
C ALA A 82 -11.05 1.20 6.69
N TRP A 83 -10.04 1.82 7.31
CA TRP A 83 -9.24 1.20 8.37
C TRP A 83 -10.08 0.69 9.55
N PRO A 84 -11.07 1.42 10.10
CA PRO A 84 -11.85 0.93 11.24
C PRO A 84 -12.58 -0.39 10.96
N ALA A 85 -12.99 -0.63 9.72
CA ALA A 85 -13.69 -1.86 9.33
C ALA A 85 -12.73 -3.01 9.00
N LEU A 86 -11.52 -2.70 8.53
CA LEU A 86 -10.57 -3.69 8.01
C LEU A 86 -9.46 -4.05 9.01
N SER A 87 -9.20 -3.21 10.01
CA SER A 87 -8.07 -3.39 10.92
C SER A 87 -8.13 -4.70 11.70
N GLU A 88 -9.30 -5.14 12.14
CA GLU A 88 -9.47 -6.40 12.88
C GLU A 88 -9.04 -7.60 12.04
N VAL A 89 -9.51 -7.66 10.79
CA VAL A 89 -9.22 -8.74 9.85
C VAL A 89 -7.74 -8.75 9.46
N LEU A 90 -7.15 -7.57 9.24
CA LEU A 90 -5.78 -7.46 8.72
C LEU A 90 -4.69 -7.59 9.80
N THR A 91 -5.01 -7.27 11.06
CA THR A 91 -4.03 -7.32 12.16
C THR A 91 -4.13 -8.58 13.00
N GLY A 92 -5.18 -9.39 12.83
CA GLY A 92 -5.36 -10.65 13.56
C GLY A 92 -5.49 -10.50 15.08
N ARG A 93 -5.84 -9.29 15.55
CA ARG A 93 -6.11 -9.04 16.97
C ARG A 93 -7.53 -9.49 17.29
N HIS A 94 -7.65 -10.70 17.83
CA HIS A 94 -8.85 -11.18 18.53
C HIS A 94 -8.80 -10.80 20.01
#